data_AF-A0A7Z7HYH5-F1
#
_entry.id   AF-A0A7Z7HYH5-F1
#
_cell.length_a   1.000
_cell.length_b   1.000
_cell.length_c   1.000
_cell.angle_alpha   90.00
_cell.angle_beta   90.00
_cell.angle_gamma   90.00
#
_symmetry.space_group_name_H-M   'P 1'
#
loop_
_entity.id
_entity.type
_entity.pdbx_description
1 polymer ?
#
loop_
_entity_poly.entity_id
_entity_poly.type
_entity_poly.pdbx_seq_one_letter_code
_entity_poly.pdbx_strand_id
1 'polypeptide(L)'
;MAPPFRWIDTNDHGQLEWICGYIARRSTKGTLPVSWSHILSTRNNQAVAERLMELPNEIENRETSRLMKGAWQTHQYRRQNGKQVSFQLPIVTLKQLDALSKRTGYSKVQTLSQLISNAVEDQRKDAAKLKRERESFNDSLKKYQVTAQQAEQVYCDAVDGLLSVLAEEIDHRCRYEERFGELDSLSLDSGSIDEYDKLVKKRVEKIEPILEKLKMRRADIGQTMRKRMEEKIRVHEREDYVDESAGER
;
A
#
# COMPACT_ATOMS: atom_id res chain seq x y z
N MET A 1 43.41 -14.03 48.97
CA MET A 1 42.58 -13.26 48.00
C MET A 1 43.03 -13.63 46.60
N ALA A 2 42.10 -13.83 45.65
CA ALA A 2 42.47 -14.21 44.28
C ALA A 2 43.25 -13.07 43.57
N PRO A 3 44.20 -13.39 42.67
CA PRO A 3 44.89 -12.40 41.85
C PRO A 3 43.90 -11.59 41.00
N PRO A 4 44.14 -10.28 40.79
CA PRO A 4 43.20 -9.41 40.11
C PRO A 4 42.90 -9.87 38.68
N PHE A 5 43.88 -10.45 37.97
CA PHE A 5 43.78 -10.78 36.54
C PHE A 5 43.56 -12.27 36.24
N ARG A 6 43.12 -13.07 37.23
CA ARG A 6 42.86 -14.52 37.08
C ARG A 6 41.85 -14.89 35.99
N TRP A 7 41.08 -13.93 35.45
CA TRP A 7 40.09 -14.16 34.41
C TRP A 7 40.67 -14.16 32.98
N ILE A 8 41.95 -13.81 32.81
CA ILE A 8 42.65 -13.87 31.52
C ILE A 8 42.99 -15.33 31.22
N ASP A 9 42.59 -15.81 30.07
CA ASP A 9 42.98 -17.10 29.51
C ASP A 9 44.20 -16.90 28.61
N THR A 10 45.33 -17.48 29.00
CA THR A 10 46.59 -17.39 28.25
C THR A 10 46.55 -18.17 26.94
N ASN A 11 45.55 -19.02 26.71
CA ASN A 11 45.39 -19.78 25.48
C ASN A 11 44.46 -19.09 24.46
N ASP A 12 43.69 -18.07 24.88
CA ASP A 12 42.80 -17.32 23.97
C ASP A 12 43.55 -16.17 23.30
N HIS A 13 44.14 -16.44 22.13
CA HIS A 13 44.84 -15.43 21.33
C HIS A 13 44.01 -14.19 21.04
N GLY A 14 42.68 -14.33 20.85
CA GLY A 14 41.80 -13.18 20.60
C GLY A 14 41.57 -12.32 21.83
N GLN A 15 41.53 -12.93 23.02
CA GLN A 15 41.52 -12.20 24.29
C GLN A 15 42.83 -11.46 24.51
N LEU A 16 43.97 -12.11 24.24
CA LEU A 16 45.29 -11.52 24.41
C LEU A 16 45.50 -10.30 23.50
N GLU A 17 45.15 -10.42 22.22
CA GLU A 17 45.21 -9.29 21.27
C GLU A 17 44.32 -8.13 21.71
N TRP A 18 43.10 -8.43 22.14
CA TRP A 18 42.17 -7.41 22.63
C TRP A 18 42.68 -6.71 23.89
N ILE A 19 43.28 -7.44 24.84
CA ILE A 19 43.87 -6.89 26.06
C ILE A 19 44.99 -5.89 25.71
N CYS A 20 45.91 -6.27 24.83
CA CYS A 20 46.97 -5.37 24.37
C CYS A 20 46.41 -4.10 23.74
N GLY A 21 45.41 -4.23 22.85
CA GLY A 21 44.75 -3.07 22.25
C GLY A 21 43.97 -2.22 23.26
N TYR A 22 43.36 -2.83 24.27
CA TYR A 22 42.68 -2.13 25.35
C TYR A 22 43.66 -1.30 26.18
N ILE A 23 44.77 -1.91 26.60
CA ILE A 23 45.83 -1.29 27.40
C ILE A 23 46.48 -0.14 26.62
N ALA A 24 46.85 -0.35 25.35
CA ALA A 24 47.42 0.70 24.50
C ALA A 24 46.49 1.93 24.42
N ARG A 25 45.20 1.73 24.14
CA ARG A 25 44.22 2.83 24.06
C ARG A 25 44.01 3.56 25.39
N ARG A 26 44.03 2.83 26.51
CA ARG A 26 43.86 3.41 27.85
C ARG A 26 45.10 4.16 28.32
N SER A 27 46.29 3.70 27.92
CA SER A 27 47.57 4.38 28.12
C SER A 27 47.60 5.73 27.42
N THR A 28 47.25 5.77 26.12
CA THR A 28 47.21 7.04 25.36
C THR A 28 46.25 8.07 25.96
N LYS A 29 45.20 7.62 26.65
CA LYS A 29 44.24 8.49 27.35
C LYS A 29 44.67 8.90 28.76
N GLY A 30 45.82 8.43 29.25
CA GLY A 30 46.31 8.70 30.60
C GLY A 30 45.46 8.06 31.70
N THR A 31 44.70 7.01 31.39
CA THR A 31 43.75 6.38 32.33
C THR A 31 44.27 5.10 32.98
N LEU A 32 45.52 4.71 32.70
CA LEU A 32 46.17 3.57 33.35
C LEU A 32 47.10 4.03 34.47
N PRO A 33 47.33 3.20 35.50
CA PRO A 33 48.34 3.46 36.51
C PRO A 33 49.73 3.63 35.88
N VAL A 34 50.50 4.59 36.37
CA VAL A 34 51.89 4.86 35.89
C VAL A 34 52.80 3.65 36.12
N SER A 35 52.49 2.85 37.15
CA SER A 35 53.17 1.60 37.45
C SER A 35 53.11 0.58 36.31
N TRP A 36 52.21 0.72 35.33
CA TRP A 36 52.06 -0.20 34.19
C TRP A 36 52.96 0.14 32.99
N SER A 37 53.84 1.14 33.11
CA SER A 37 54.81 1.53 32.06
C SER A 37 55.66 0.35 31.56
N HIS A 38 56.05 -0.56 32.45
CA HIS A 38 56.81 -1.77 32.11
C HIS A 38 55.97 -2.83 31.36
N ILE A 39 54.64 -2.82 31.50
CA ILE A 39 53.74 -3.70 30.73
C ILE A 39 53.63 -3.17 29.31
N LEU A 40 53.52 -1.85 29.16
CA LEU A 40 53.41 -1.13 27.88
C LEU A 40 54.64 -1.26 26.97
N SER A 41 55.82 -1.52 27.53
CA SER A 41 57.04 -1.75 26.76
C SER A 41 57.14 -3.15 26.14
N THR A 42 56.20 -4.04 26.48
CA THR A 42 56.19 -5.44 26.02
C THR A 42 55.47 -5.57 24.68
N ARG A 43 56.14 -6.11 23.66
CA ARG A 43 55.56 -6.31 22.31
C ARG A 43 54.81 -7.64 22.13
N ASN A 44 55.02 -8.61 23.02
CA ASN A 44 54.39 -9.93 22.93
C ASN A 44 53.10 -9.98 23.77
N ASN A 45 51.98 -10.33 23.14
CA ASN A 45 50.66 -10.39 23.79
C ASN A 45 50.61 -11.37 24.97
N GLN A 46 51.31 -12.50 24.87
CA GLN A 46 51.36 -13.49 25.94
C GLN A 46 52.17 -12.98 27.14
N ALA A 47 53.31 -12.35 26.89
CA ALA A 47 54.14 -11.75 27.94
C ALA A 47 53.43 -10.57 28.63
N VAL A 48 52.56 -9.84 27.93
CA VAL A 48 51.69 -8.81 28.54
C VAL A 48 50.71 -9.45 29.53
N ALA A 49 50.08 -10.57 29.17
CA ALA A 49 49.15 -11.26 30.06
C ALA A 49 49.84 -11.88 31.28
N GLU A 50 51.01 -12.48 31.11
CA GLU A 50 51.82 -13.03 32.21
C GLU A 50 52.19 -11.92 33.21
N ARG A 51 52.69 -10.78 32.73
CA ARG A 51 53.00 -9.62 33.59
C ARG A 51 51.78 -9.06 34.33
N LEU A 52 50.61 -9.07 33.69
CA LEU A 52 49.37 -8.67 34.36
C LEU A 52 49.01 -9.63 35.50
N MET A 53 49.27 -10.93 35.35
CA MET A 53 49.03 -11.91 36.40
C MET A 53 50.00 -11.78 37.59
N GLU A 54 51.19 -11.24 37.36
CA GLU A 54 52.21 -10.97 38.39
C GLU A 54 51.94 -9.70 39.21
N LEU A 55 51.01 -8.83 38.77
CA LEU A 55 50.73 -7.58 39.46
C LEU A 55 50.21 -7.81 40.89
N PRO A 56 50.66 -6.99 41.86
CA PRO A 56 50.25 -7.12 43.25
C PRO A 56 48.77 -6.85 43.39
N ASN A 57 48.18 -7.47 44.42
CA ASN A 57 46.74 -7.44 44.66
C ASN A 57 46.25 -6.14 45.32
N GLU A 58 46.64 -5.01 44.75
CA GLU A 58 46.32 -3.64 45.16
C GLU A 58 44.94 -3.19 44.63
N ILE A 59 44.36 -2.17 45.26
CA ILE A 59 43.02 -1.66 44.94
C ILE A 59 42.96 -1.18 43.49
N GLU A 60 43.97 -0.42 43.03
CA GLU A 60 44.04 0.13 41.67
C GLU A 60 44.05 -0.99 40.60
N ASN A 61 44.80 -2.07 40.85
CA ASN A 61 44.87 -3.22 39.96
C ASN A 61 43.57 -4.00 39.92
N ARG A 62 42.85 -4.12 41.05
CA ARG A 62 41.53 -4.77 41.10
C ARG A 62 40.49 -3.97 40.31
N GLU A 63 40.46 -2.65 40.47
CA GLU A 63 39.53 -1.80 39.74
C GLU A 63 39.79 -1.83 38.24
N THR A 64 41.06 -1.73 37.85
CA THR A 64 41.47 -1.79 36.44
C THR A 64 41.13 -3.16 35.84
N SER A 65 41.38 -4.25 36.57
CA SER A 65 40.97 -5.59 36.17
C SER A 65 39.45 -5.71 36.01
N ARG A 66 38.65 -5.18 36.96
CA ARG A 66 37.19 -5.18 36.88
C ARG A 66 36.67 -4.46 35.65
N LEU A 67 37.20 -3.26 35.37
CA LEU A 67 36.83 -2.45 34.21
C LEU A 67 37.24 -3.14 32.90
N MET A 68 38.43 -3.73 32.85
CA MET A 68 38.92 -4.47 31.70
C MET A 68 38.07 -5.73 31.44
N LYS A 69 37.74 -6.49 32.49
CA LYS A 69 36.86 -7.67 32.40
C LYS A 69 35.47 -7.30 31.88
N GLY A 70 34.86 -6.23 32.40
CA GLY A 70 33.54 -5.77 31.94
C GLY A 70 33.57 -5.30 30.48
N ALA A 71 34.63 -4.61 30.07
CA ALA A 71 34.82 -4.23 28.68
C ALA A 71 35.04 -5.43 27.76
N TRP A 72 35.76 -6.47 28.22
CA TRP A 72 35.93 -7.71 27.47
C TRP A 72 34.61 -8.46 27.29
N GLN A 73 33.82 -8.60 28.35
CA GLN A 73 32.49 -9.20 28.29
C GLN A 73 31.58 -8.44 27.31
N THR A 74 31.64 -7.11 27.32
CA THR A 74 30.89 -6.26 26.37
C THR A 74 31.36 -6.47 24.93
N HIS A 75 32.67 -6.60 24.71
CA HIS A 75 33.24 -6.89 23.40
C HIS A 75 32.80 -8.26 22.88
N GLN A 76 32.87 -9.29 23.71
CA GLN A 76 32.37 -10.64 23.39
C GLN A 76 30.89 -10.63 23.05
N TYR A 77 30.07 -9.96 23.88
CA TYR A 77 28.64 -9.81 23.64
C TYR A 77 28.34 -9.16 22.29
N ARG A 78 29.06 -8.08 21.93
CA ARG A 78 28.89 -7.40 20.63
C ARG A 78 29.38 -8.25 19.46
N ARG A 79 30.43 -9.04 19.65
CA ARG A 79 30.91 -9.98 18.62
C ARG A 79 29.86 -11.05 18.30
N GLN A 80 29.15 -11.55 19.33
CA GLN A 80 28.10 -12.57 19.16
C GLN A 80 26.78 -12.00 18.64
N ASN A 81 26.34 -10.85 19.16
CA ASN A 81 25.02 -10.28 18.88
C ASN A 81 25.03 -9.21 17.76
N GLY A 82 26.18 -8.97 17.14
CA GLY A 82 26.33 -8.02 16.04
C GLY A 82 26.34 -6.55 16.47
N LYS A 83 26.17 -5.68 15.47
CA LYS A 83 26.27 -4.23 15.63
C LYS A 83 25.05 -3.67 16.34
N GLN A 84 25.20 -3.36 17.62
CA GLN A 84 24.22 -2.59 18.37
C GLN A 84 24.17 -1.16 17.82
N VAL A 85 22.96 -0.65 17.59
CA VAL A 85 22.71 0.72 17.13
C VAL A 85 22.05 1.50 18.25
N SER A 86 22.58 2.68 18.53
CA SER A 86 21.99 3.62 19.49
C SER A 86 21.14 4.63 18.72
N PHE A 87 19.89 4.80 19.15
CA PHE A 87 18.97 5.78 18.59
C PHE A 87 18.68 6.85 19.64
N GLN A 88 18.59 8.10 19.20
CA GLN A 88 18.07 9.18 20.03
C GLN A 88 16.58 9.30 19.75
N LEU A 89 15.77 9.26 20.81
CA LEU A 89 14.32 9.38 20.74
C LEU A 89 13.87 10.56 21.61
N PRO A 90 12.81 11.28 21.20
CA PRO A 90 12.18 12.27 22.07
C PRO A 90 11.77 11.65 23.42
N ILE A 91 11.87 12.44 24.49
CA ILE A 91 11.56 11.98 25.87
C ILE A 91 10.13 11.42 25.95
N VAL A 92 9.18 12.04 25.25
CA VAL A 92 7.79 11.59 25.21
C VAL A 92 7.66 10.18 24.64
N THR A 93 8.33 9.92 23.50
CA THR A 93 8.34 8.61 22.85
C THR A 93 9.00 7.56 23.74
N LEU A 94 10.07 7.91 24.46
CA LEU A 94 10.72 7.02 25.42
C LEU A 94 9.79 6.63 26.57
N LYS A 95 8.99 7.57 27.09
CA LYS A 95 8.00 7.29 28.14
C LYS A 95 6.90 6.35 27.65
N GLN A 96 6.41 6.57 26.43
CA GLN A 96 5.41 5.69 25.81
C GLN A 96 5.96 4.29 25.59
N LEU A 97 7.18 4.16 25.06
CA LEU A 97 7.83 2.87 24.88
C LEU A 97 8.07 2.16 26.23
N ASP A 98 8.45 2.88 27.27
CA ASP A 98 8.61 2.32 28.62
C ASP A 98 7.28 1.79 29.17
N ALA A 99 6.20 2.57 29.06
CA ALA A 99 4.87 2.14 29.48
C ALA A 99 4.38 0.91 28.70
N LEU A 100 4.58 0.88 27.38
CA LEU A 100 4.25 -0.26 26.54
C LEU A 100 5.06 -1.51 26.92
N SER A 101 6.37 -1.36 27.13
CA SER A 101 7.24 -2.46 27.54
C SER A 101 6.86 -3.06 28.90
N LYS A 102 6.47 -2.22 29.87
CA LYS A 102 6.00 -2.67 31.18
C LYS A 102 4.67 -3.40 31.07
N ARG A 103 3.76 -2.91 30.23
CA ARG A 103 2.46 -3.54 30.00
C ARG A 103 2.59 -4.93 29.35
N THR A 104 3.52 -5.10 28.43
CA THR A 104 3.73 -6.38 27.72
C THR A 104 4.67 -7.33 28.47
N GLY A 105 5.42 -6.84 29.46
CA GLY A 105 6.45 -7.62 30.16
C GLY A 105 7.71 -7.86 29.34
N TYR A 106 7.86 -7.23 28.19
CA TYR A 106 9.03 -7.36 27.32
C TYR A 106 10.07 -6.27 27.58
N SER A 107 11.31 -6.50 27.13
CA SER A 107 12.29 -5.41 27.05
C SER A 107 11.85 -4.34 26.04
N LYS A 108 12.35 -3.11 26.20
CA LYS A 108 12.10 -2.01 25.25
C LYS A 108 12.48 -2.38 23.82
N VAL A 109 13.60 -3.09 23.66
CA VAL A 109 14.11 -3.53 22.35
C VAL A 109 13.16 -4.55 21.72
N GLN A 110 12.70 -5.55 22.48
CA GLN A 110 11.74 -6.54 22.00
C GLN A 110 10.40 -5.90 21.65
N THR A 111 9.92 -4.98 22.49
CA THR A 111 8.68 -4.24 22.24
C THR A 111 8.78 -3.43 20.95
N LEU A 112 9.90 -2.74 20.72
CA LEU A 112 10.14 -2.00 19.49
C LEU A 112 10.23 -2.94 18.28
N SER A 113 10.92 -4.07 18.41
CA SER A 113 10.99 -5.08 17.34
C SER A 113 9.60 -5.60 16.96
N GLN A 114 8.76 -5.89 17.95
CA GLN A 114 7.39 -6.34 17.72
C GLN A 114 6.56 -5.26 17.02
N LEU A 115 6.66 -4.01 17.47
CA LEU A 115 5.94 -2.88 16.84
C LEU A 115 6.33 -2.70 15.37
N ILE A 116 7.63 -2.82 15.05
CA ILE A 116 8.11 -2.73 13.66
C ILE A 116 7.57 -3.90 12.85
N SER A 117 7.65 -5.14 13.35
CA SER A 117 7.11 -6.31 12.65
C SER A 117 5.61 -6.18 12.40
N ASN A 118 4.84 -5.79 13.41
CA ASN A 118 3.40 -5.58 13.28
C ASN A 118 3.08 -4.49 12.24
N ALA A 119 3.78 -3.36 12.28
CA ALA A 119 3.58 -2.28 11.31
C ALA A 119 3.89 -2.73 9.86
N VAL A 120 4.92 -3.54 9.66
CA VAL A 120 5.25 -4.13 8.35
C VAL A 120 4.17 -5.10 7.89
N GLU A 121 3.64 -5.92 8.79
CA GLU A 121 2.53 -6.83 8.47
C GLU A 121 1.25 -6.09 8.12
N ASP A 122 0.92 -5.04 8.87
CA ASP A 122 -0.26 -4.21 8.62
C ASP A 122 -0.13 -3.49 7.27
N GLN A 123 1.04 -2.91 6.98
CA GLN A 123 1.32 -2.32 5.66
C GLN A 123 1.13 -3.32 4.51
N ARG A 124 1.56 -4.58 4.69
CA ARG A 124 1.38 -5.65 3.68
C ARG A 124 -0.10 -6.00 3.49
N LYS A 125 -0.86 -6.09 4.58
CA LYS A 125 -2.30 -6.36 4.53
C LYS A 125 -3.05 -5.24 3.82
N ASP A 126 -2.74 -3.99 4.14
CA ASP A 126 -3.35 -2.82 3.51
C ASP A 126 -3.03 -2.75 2.02
N ALA A 127 -1.77 -3.00 1.63
CA ALA A 127 -1.38 -3.06 0.22
C ALA A 127 -2.12 -4.18 -0.53
N ALA A 128 -2.28 -5.36 0.07
CA ALA A 128 -3.03 -6.47 -0.52
C ALA A 128 -4.52 -6.15 -0.66
N LYS A 129 -5.11 -5.46 0.33
CA LYS A 129 -6.51 -5.01 0.30
C LYS A 129 -6.72 -4.00 -0.82
N LEU A 130 -5.90 -2.96 -0.89
CA LEU A 130 -5.95 -1.95 -1.95
C LEU A 130 -5.79 -2.55 -3.35
N LYS A 131 -4.93 -3.56 -3.50
CA LYS A 131 -4.77 -4.28 -4.76
C LYS A 131 -6.07 -4.98 -5.18
N ARG A 132 -6.73 -5.69 -4.26
CA ARG A 132 -8.01 -6.38 -4.52
C ARG A 132 -9.12 -5.38 -4.86
N GLU A 133 -9.21 -4.28 -4.12
CA GLU A 133 -10.20 -3.22 -4.39
C GLU A 133 -9.98 -2.63 -5.79
N ARG A 134 -8.73 -2.35 -6.16
CA ARG A 134 -8.38 -1.85 -7.50
C ARG A 134 -8.72 -2.85 -8.60
N GLU A 135 -8.45 -4.14 -8.40
CA GLU A 135 -8.82 -5.19 -9.34
C GLU A 135 -10.35 -5.27 -9.51
N SER A 136 -11.10 -5.29 -8.41
CA SER A 136 -12.57 -5.31 -8.45
C SER A 136 -13.19 -4.08 -9.12
N PHE A 137 -12.58 -2.91 -8.91
CA PHE A 137 -13.00 -1.67 -9.54
C PHE A 137 -12.73 -1.70 -11.05
N ASN A 138 -11.55 -2.15 -11.46
CA ASN A 138 -11.20 -2.31 -12.87
C ASN A 138 -12.12 -3.31 -13.59
N ASP A 139 -12.45 -4.43 -12.95
CA ASP A 139 -13.36 -5.42 -13.51
C ASP A 139 -14.78 -4.85 -13.66
N SER A 140 -15.23 -4.08 -12.68
CA SER A 140 -16.51 -3.36 -12.76
C SER A 140 -16.50 -2.34 -13.90
N LEU A 141 -15.40 -1.59 -14.06
CA LEU A 141 -15.24 -0.61 -15.13
C LEU A 141 -15.27 -1.27 -16.52
N LYS A 142 -14.58 -2.39 -16.69
CA LYS A 142 -14.63 -3.19 -17.93
C LYS A 142 -16.04 -3.68 -18.22
N LYS A 143 -16.76 -4.20 -17.23
CA LYS A 143 -18.17 -4.61 -17.41
C LYS A 143 -19.04 -3.44 -17.86
N TYR A 144 -18.89 -2.27 -17.23
CA TYR A 144 -19.61 -1.07 -17.64
C TYR A 144 -19.28 -0.65 -19.08
N GLN A 145 -18.00 -0.70 -19.48
CA GLN A 145 -17.59 -0.38 -20.86
C GLN A 145 -18.23 -1.35 -21.87
N VAL A 146 -18.20 -2.65 -21.61
CA VAL A 146 -18.81 -3.66 -22.50
C VAL A 146 -20.32 -3.44 -22.60
N THR A 147 -21.01 -3.20 -21.48
CA THR A 147 -22.46 -2.93 -21.50
C THR A 147 -22.79 -1.63 -22.23
N ALA A 148 -21.96 -0.59 -22.08
CA ALA A 148 -22.14 0.67 -22.79
C ALA A 148 -21.96 0.50 -24.31
N GLN A 149 -20.91 -0.21 -24.73
CA GLN A 149 -20.67 -0.53 -26.15
C GLN A 149 -21.80 -1.37 -26.75
N GLN A 150 -22.31 -2.37 -26.02
CA GLN A 150 -23.46 -3.16 -26.45
C GLN A 150 -24.72 -2.29 -26.60
N ALA A 151 -24.95 -1.35 -25.68
CA ALA A 151 -26.08 -0.44 -25.78
C ALA A 151 -25.94 0.49 -26.99
N GLU A 152 -24.76 1.06 -27.21
CA GLU A 152 -24.45 1.91 -28.37
C GLU A 152 -24.67 1.15 -29.69
N GLN A 153 -24.16 -0.08 -29.79
CA GLN A 153 -24.33 -0.91 -30.99
C GLN A 153 -25.80 -1.19 -31.28
N VAL A 154 -26.60 -1.53 -30.26
CA VAL A 154 -28.05 -1.72 -30.43
C VAL A 154 -28.75 -0.44 -30.89
N TYR A 155 -28.31 0.73 -30.41
CA TYR A 155 -28.82 2.01 -30.90
C TYR A 155 -28.47 2.24 -32.36
N CYS A 156 -27.21 2.02 -32.75
CA CYS A 156 -26.78 2.14 -34.14
C CYS A 156 -27.56 1.21 -35.06
N ASP A 157 -27.66 -0.09 -34.71
CA ASP A 157 -28.40 -1.08 -35.50
C ASP A 157 -29.87 -0.68 -35.68
N ALA A 158 -30.51 -0.13 -34.64
CA ALA A 158 -31.89 0.31 -34.71
C ALA A 158 -32.06 1.58 -35.56
N VAL A 159 -31.13 2.55 -35.45
CA VAL A 159 -31.13 3.76 -36.28
C VAL A 159 -30.89 3.41 -37.75
N ASP A 160 -29.91 2.56 -38.04
CA ASP A 160 -29.62 2.10 -39.41
C ASP A 160 -30.81 1.34 -40.00
N GLY A 161 -31.47 0.49 -39.20
CA GLY A 161 -32.71 -0.18 -39.60
C GLY A 161 -33.83 0.81 -39.94
N LEU A 162 -34.02 1.85 -39.12
CA LEU A 162 -35.02 2.89 -39.38
C LEU A 162 -34.69 3.73 -40.63
N LEU A 163 -33.42 4.09 -40.81
CA LEU A 163 -32.95 4.83 -41.99
C LEU A 163 -33.15 4.02 -43.28
N SER A 164 -32.87 2.71 -43.24
CA SER A 164 -33.11 1.81 -44.38
C SER A 164 -34.59 1.77 -44.74
N VAL A 165 -35.48 1.60 -43.76
CA VAL A 165 -36.92 1.56 -44.03
C VAL A 165 -37.44 2.90 -44.52
N LEU A 166 -36.91 4.02 -44.01
CA LEU A 166 -37.25 5.35 -44.52
C LEU A 166 -36.84 5.53 -45.98
N ALA A 167 -35.65 5.06 -46.36
CA ALA A 167 -35.19 5.10 -47.74
C ALA A 167 -36.08 4.26 -48.67
N GLU A 168 -36.49 3.06 -48.22
CA GLU A 168 -37.47 2.23 -48.94
C GLU A 168 -38.83 2.93 -49.11
N GLU A 169 -39.32 3.62 -48.08
CA GLU A 169 -40.59 4.35 -48.17
C GLU A 169 -40.51 5.55 -49.14
N ILE A 170 -39.37 6.26 -49.15
CA ILE A 170 -39.12 7.33 -50.11
C ILE A 170 -39.11 6.76 -51.54
N ASP A 171 -38.37 5.68 -51.81
CA ASP A 171 -38.35 5.03 -53.14
C ASP A 171 -39.75 4.56 -53.56
N HIS A 172 -40.51 3.97 -52.63
CA HIS A 172 -41.90 3.58 -52.89
C HIS A 172 -42.81 4.76 -53.22
N ARG A 173 -42.68 5.89 -52.52
CA ARG A 173 -43.42 7.12 -52.82
C ARG A 173 -43.06 7.67 -54.19
N CYS A 174 -41.77 7.80 -54.51
CA CYS A 174 -41.33 8.27 -55.82
C CYS A 174 -41.88 7.42 -56.97
N ARG A 175 -41.87 6.08 -56.85
CA ARG A 175 -42.44 5.18 -57.86
C ARG A 175 -43.96 5.28 -57.96
N TYR A 176 -44.64 5.54 -56.85
CA TYR A 176 -46.08 5.74 -56.85
C TYR A 176 -46.45 7.06 -57.55
N GLU A 177 -45.77 8.15 -57.22
CA GLU A 177 -45.91 9.45 -57.90
C GLU A 177 -45.61 9.36 -59.40
N GLU A 178 -44.57 8.63 -59.80
CA GLU A 178 -44.26 8.39 -61.23
C GLU A 178 -45.41 7.67 -61.96
N ARG A 179 -46.09 6.73 -61.29
CA ARG A 179 -47.12 5.89 -61.89
C ARG A 179 -48.51 6.53 -61.91
N PHE A 180 -48.81 7.38 -60.93
CA PHE A 180 -50.14 7.94 -60.71
C PHE A 180 -50.20 9.47 -60.80
N GLY A 181 -49.06 10.15 -61.01
CA GLY A 181 -48.95 11.61 -61.04
C GLY A 181 -48.75 12.22 -59.65
N GLU A 182 -48.58 13.55 -59.59
CA GLU A 182 -48.47 14.28 -58.33
C GLU A 182 -49.73 14.08 -57.48
N LEU A 183 -49.53 13.65 -56.22
CA LEU A 183 -50.60 13.35 -55.26
C LEU A 183 -51.55 14.54 -55.03
N ASP A 184 -51.04 15.77 -55.21
CA ASP A 184 -51.77 17.01 -54.94
C ASP A 184 -52.70 17.47 -56.07
N SER A 185 -52.65 16.85 -57.26
CA SER A 185 -53.33 17.37 -58.46
C SER A 185 -54.31 16.41 -59.16
N LEU A 186 -54.48 15.18 -58.70
CA LEU A 186 -55.40 14.21 -59.31
C LEU A 186 -56.45 13.69 -58.32
N SER A 187 -57.73 13.75 -58.73
CA SER A 187 -58.84 13.07 -58.05
C SER A 187 -58.71 11.56 -58.25
N LEU A 188 -57.79 10.95 -57.50
CA LEU A 188 -57.62 9.50 -57.45
C LEU A 188 -58.92 8.85 -56.98
N ASP A 189 -59.32 7.77 -57.67
CA ASP A 189 -60.44 6.94 -57.27
C ASP A 189 -60.21 6.43 -55.84
N SER A 190 -61.22 6.56 -55.00
CA SER A 190 -61.18 6.22 -53.56
C SER A 190 -60.62 4.82 -53.27
N GLY A 191 -60.76 3.87 -54.20
CA GLY A 191 -60.18 2.52 -54.10
C GLY A 191 -58.65 2.48 -54.17
N SER A 192 -58.01 3.35 -54.95
CA SER A 192 -56.55 3.40 -55.11
C SER A 192 -55.84 4.00 -53.90
N ILE A 193 -56.53 4.93 -53.20
CA ILE A 193 -56.07 5.54 -51.95
C ILE A 193 -56.14 4.51 -50.82
N ASP A 194 -57.25 3.76 -50.72
CA ASP A 194 -57.43 2.71 -49.71
C ASP A 194 -56.41 1.56 -49.84
N GLU A 195 -56.02 1.19 -51.08
CA GLU A 195 -54.96 0.20 -51.29
C GLU A 195 -53.57 0.71 -50.87
N TYR A 196 -53.27 1.98 -51.17
CA TYR A 196 -52.02 2.60 -50.75
C TYR A 196 -51.94 2.72 -49.21
N ASP A 197 -53.01 3.17 -48.56
CA ASP A 197 -53.09 3.26 -47.09
C ASP A 197 -52.92 1.89 -46.43
N LYS A 198 -53.49 0.81 -46.99
CA LYS A 198 -53.26 -0.55 -46.51
C LYS A 198 -51.79 -0.97 -46.63
N LEU A 199 -51.11 -0.61 -47.72
CA LEU A 199 -49.68 -0.90 -47.91
C LEU A 199 -48.81 -0.13 -46.92
N VAL A 200 -49.08 1.17 -46.73
CA VAL A 200 -48.38 2.01 -45.75
C VAL A 200 -48.60 1.46 -44.33
N LYS A 201 -49.84 1.14 -43.97
CA LYS A 201 -50.17 0.60 -42.64
C LYS A 201 -49.44 -0.73 -42.36
N LYS A 202 -49.39 -1.64 -43.34
CA LYS A 202 -48.62 -2.89 -43.24
C LYS A 202 -47.11 -2.65 -43.10
N ARG A 203 -46.57 -1.59 -43.69
CA ARG A 203 -45.16 -1.21 -43.54
C ARG A 203 -44.90 -0.58 -42.16
N VAL A 204 -45.79 0.28 -41.67
CA VAL A 204 -45.73 0.84 -40.31
C VAL A 204 -45.74 -0.27 -39.24
N GLU A 205 -46.60 -1.27 -39.38
CA GLU A 205 -46.65 -2.45 -38.48
C GLU A 205 -45.32 -3.24 -38.44
N LYS A 206 -44.52 -3.22 -39.52
CA LYS A 206 -43.19 -3.85 -39.54
C LYS A 206 -42.12 -3.04 -38.80
N ILE A 207 -42.29 -1.71 -38.69
CA ILE A 207 -41.35 -0.80 -38.03
C ILE A 207 -41.58 -0.76 -36.52
N GLU A 208 -42.83 -0.90 -36.09
CA GLU A 208 -43.26 -0.85 -34.70
C GLU A 208 -42.42 -1.69 -33.71
N PRO A 209 -42.02 -2.94 -33.99
CA PRO A 209 -41.14 -3.71 -33.10
C PRO A 209 -39.71 -3.15 -32.98
N ILE A 210 -39.21 -2.42 -33.98
CA ILE A 210 -37.89 -1.74 -33.91
C ILE A 210 -37.99 -0.52 -32.98
N LEU A 211 -39.11 0.21 -33.09
CA LEU A 211 -39.43 1.35 -32.22
C LEU A 211 -39.64 0.96 -30.76
N GLU A 212 -40.31 -0.16 -30.49
CA GLU A 212 -40.51 -0.66 -29.13
C GLU A 212 -39.21 -1.11 -28.45
N LYS A 213 -38.29 -1.74 -29.21
CA LYS A 213 -36.93 -2.06 -28.69
C LYS A 213 -36.16 -0.80 -28.26
N LEU A 214 -36.27 0.28 -29.03
CA LEU A 214 -35.66 1.59 -28.70
C LEU A 214 -36.32 2.25 -27.48
N LYS A 215 -37.65 2.21 -27.36
CA LYS A 215 -38.39 2.78 -26.22
C LYS A 215 -38.07 2.06 -24.91
N MET A 216 -38.07 0.73 -24.91
CA MET A 216 -37.73 -0.07 -23.72
C MET A 216 -36.31 0.21 -23.23
N ARG A 217 -35.34 0.30 -24.15
CA ARG A 217 -33.95 0.66 -23.79
C ARG A 217 -33.81 2.10 -23.28
N ARG A 218 -34.54 3.06 -23.85
CA ARG A 218 -34.56 4.44 -23.36
C ARG A 218 -35.12 4.55 -21.94
N ALA A 219 -36.14 3.75 -21.62
CA ALA A 219 -36.69 3.68 -20.26
C ALA A 219 -35.69 3.08 -19.26
N ASP A 220 -34.99 2.00 -19.63
CA ASP A 220 -33.95 1.38 -18.79
C ASP A 220 -32.77 2.33 -18.52
N ILE A 221 -32.30 3.03 -19.54
CA ILE A 221 -31.20 4.02 -19.43
C ILE A 221 -31.63 5.23 -18.57
N GLY A 222 -32.88 5.70 -18.74
CA GLY A 222 -33.45 6.78 -17.94
C GLY A 222 -33.55 6.40 -16.45
N GLN A 223 -33.93 5.17 -16.14
CA GLN A 223 -33.95 4.66 -14.76
C GLN A 223 -32.54 4.50 -14.17
N THR A 224 -31.55 4.08 -14.96
CA THR A 224 -30.16 3.96 -14.48
C THR A 224 -29.49 5.32 -14.26
N MET A 225 -29.77 6.32 -15.09
CA MET A 225 -29.32 7.71 -14.87
C MET A 225 -29.94 8.32 -13.61
N ARG A 226 -31.25 8.12 -13.39
CA ARG A 226 -31.94 8.59 -12.18
C ARG A 226 -31.34 7.97 -10.92
N LYS A 227 -31.09 6.65 -10.92
CA LYS A 227 -30.40 5.97 -9.81
C LYS A 227 -28.98 6.49 -9.58
N ARG A 228 -28.21 6.79 -10.64
CA ARG A 228 -26.87 7.39 -10.52
C ARG A 228 -26.89 8.80 -9.93
N MET A 229 -27.90 9.61 -10.26
CA MET A 229 -28.09 10.93 -9.66
C MET A 229 -28.46 10.81 -8.17
N GLU A 230 -29.38 9.91 -7.82
CA GLU A 230 -29.77 9.65 -6.43
C GLU A 230 -28.59 9.14 -5.57
N GLU A 231 -27.75 8.26 -6.11
CA GLU A 231 -26.55 7.78 -5.42
C GLU A 231 -25.54 8.91 -5.19
N LYS A 232 -25.34 9.80 -6.18
CA LYS A 232 -24.47 10.97 -6.04
C LYS A 232 -24.96 11.95 -4.97
N ILE A 233 -26.27 12.19 -4.92
CA ILE A 233 -26.90 13.04 -3.90
C ILE A 233 -26.64 12.45 -2.51
N ARG A 234 -26.85 11.13 -2.33
CA ARG A 234 -26.59 10.44 -1.05
C ARG A 234 -25.12 10.46 -0.61
N VAL A 235 -24.18 10.45 -1.56
CA VAL A 235 -22.75 10.56 -1.24
C VAL A 235 -22.42 11.97 -0.75
N HIS A 236 -22.93 13.02 -1.42
CA HIS A 236 -22.75 14.40 -0.97
C HIS A 236 -23.41 14.68 0.38
N GLU A 237 -24.63 14.20 0.61
CA GLU A 237 -25.32 14.35 1.91
C GLU A 237 -24.56 13.68 3.06
N ARG A 238 -23.75 12.64 2.80
CA ARG A 238 -22.88 12.02 3.80
C ARG A 238 -21.58 12.79 4.03
N GLU A 239 -21.07 13.48 3.02
CA GLU A 239 -19.87 14.32 3.14
C GLU A 239 -20.18 15.59 3.95
N ASP A 240 -21.36 16.19 3.74
CA ASP A 240 -21.78 17.39 4.48
C ASP A 240 -22.08 17.11 5.96
N TYR A 241 -22.52 15.90 6.32
CA TYR A 241 -22.77 15.50 7.71
C TYR A 241 -21.50 15.24 8.55
N VAL A 242 -20.34 15.05 7.91
CA VAL A 242 -19.09 14.81 8.63
C VAL A 242 -18.41 16.13 9.04
N ASP A 243 -18.66 17.23 8.33
CA ASP A 243 -18.00 18.52 8.57
C ASP A 243 -18.68 19.35 9.68
N GLU A 244 -20.00 19.21 9.89
CA GLU A 244 -20.69 19.91 11.00
C GLU A 244 -20.45 19.30 12.39
N SER A 245 -19.94 18.06 12.47
CA SER A 245 -19.67 17.38 13.74
C SER A 245 -18.26 17.62 14.32
N ALA A 246 -17.39 18.33 13.59
CA ALA A 246 -16.02 18.64 14.00
C ALA A 246 -15.85 20.07 14.57
N GLY A 247 -16.91 20.89 14.61
CA GLY A 247 -16.87 22.32 14.96
C GLY A 247 -17.19 22.69 16.40
N GLU A 248 -17.55 21.75 17.28
CA GLU A 248 -17.86 22.05 18.70
C GLU A 248 -16.95 21.27 19.65
N ARG A 249 -15.72 21.74 19.84
CA ARG A 249 -14.97 21.65 21.12
C ARG A 249 -14.00 22.80 21.29
#